data_AF-A0A7J5EF10-F1
#
_entry.id   AF-A0A7J5EF10-F1
#
_cell.length_a   1.000
_cell.length_b   1.000
_cell.length_c   1.000
_cell.angle_alpha   90.00
_cell.angle_beta   90.00
_cell.angle_gamma   90.00
#
_symmetry.space_group_name_H-M   'P 1'
#
loop_
_entity.id
_entity.type
_entity.pdbx_description
1 polymer ?
#
loop_
_entity_poly.entity_id
_entity_poly.type
_entity_poly.pdbx_seq_one_letter_code
_entity_poly.pdbx_strand_id
1 'polypeptide(L)'
;MGHSEHTSHSHSEEKYEYAVHHSEEDGKKIRKRVWIIFWVLLAITSVEVLLGIYWKDLGLSWGFIKMTFIVLTILKAFYIVSEYMHLKHEATFLKNVIIAPFVVYALYLAYHVLTEGVYSDMMEKWLY
;
A
#
# COMPACT_ATOMS: atom_id res chain seq x y z
N MET A 1 -49.07 -47.61 -12.65
CA MET A 1 -48.47 -46.52 -13.43
C MET A 1 -48.40 -45.29 -12.53
N GLY A 2 -47.20 -44.90 -12.15
CA GLY A 2 -46.94 -43.72 -11.32
C GLY A 2 -45.42 -43.53 -11.33
N HIS A 3 -44.96 -42.80 -12.32
CA HIS A 3 -43.57 -42.65 -12.74
C HIS A 3 -42.76 -41.91 -11.66
N SER A 4 -41.57 -42.41 -11.36
CA SER A 4 -40.56 -41.76 -10.52
C SER A 4 -40.18 -40.40 -11.09
N GLU A 5 -40.50 -39.32 -10.38
CA GLU A 5 -39.94 -37.99 -10.66
C GLU A 5 -38.46 -37.99 -10.27
N HIS A 6 -37.62 -38.15 -11.29
CA HIS A 6 -36.18 -37.93 -11.19
C HIS A 6 -35.95 -36.42 -11.23
N THR A 7 -35.92 -35.78 -10.05
CA THR A 7 -35.52 -34.37 -9.90
C THR A 7 -34.06 -34.23 -10.32
N SER A 8 -33.82 -33.86 -11.57
CA SER A 8 -32.49 -33.48 -12.04
C SER A 8 -32.04 -32.24 -11.29
N HIS A 9 -31.06 -32.41 -10.41
CA HIS A 9 -30.32 -31.32 -9.79
C HIS A 9 -29.57 -30.54 -10.87
N SER A 10 -30.24 -29.57 -11.51
CA SER A 10 -29.64 -28.57 -12.41
C SER A 10 -29.19 -27.31 -11.66
N HIS A 11 -29.07 -27.38 -10.34
CA HIS A 11 -28.93 -26.21 -9.46
C HIS A 11 -27.46 -25.81 -9.16
N SER A 12 -26.49 -26.25 -9.97
CA SER A 12 -25.06 -25.98 -9.74
C SER A 12 -24.31 -25.32 -10.90
N GLU A 13 -24.75 -25.46 -12.15
CA GLU A 13 -23.98 -24.94 -13.31
C GLU A 13 -24.19 -23.43 -13.55
N GLU A 14 -25.44 -22.95 -13.45
CA GLU A 14 -25.81 -21.57 -13.77
C GLU A 14 -25.15 -20.51 -12.86
N LYS A 15 -24.80 -20.91 -11.63
CA LYS A 15 -24.24 -19.99 -10.61
C LYS A 15 -22.76 -19.69 -10.82
N TYR A 16 -22.06 -20.44 -11.67
CA TYR A 16 -20.66 -20.19 -12.00
C TYR A 16 -20.50 -19.37 -13.29
N GLU A 17 -21.51 -19.38 -14.16
CA GLU A 17 -21.46 -18.68 -15.45
C GLU A 17 -21.65 -17.16 -15.30
N TYR A 18 -22.36 -16.71 -14.25
CA TYR A 18 -22.56 -15.27 -13.98
C TYR A 18 -21.34 -14.54 -13.39
N ALA A 19 -20.27 -15.24 -13.02
CA ALA A 19 -19.14 -14.68 -12.28
C ALA A 19 -18.02 -14.08 -13.17
N VAL A 20 -18.14 -14.09 -14.49
CA VAL A 20 -17.03 -13.72 -15.41
C VAL A 20 -17.47 -12.73 -16.49
N HIS A 21 -18.25 -11.71 -16.11
CA HIS A 21 -18.47 -10.52 -16.94
C HIS A 21 -17.73 -9.29 -16.38
N HIS A 22 -16.46 -9.46 -16.01
CA HIS A 22 -15.58 -8.31 -15.83
C HIS A 22 -15.19 -7.79 -17.22
N SER A 23 -15.72 -6.63 -17.61
CA SER A 23 -15.33 -6.00 -18.86
C SER A 23 -13.80 -5.80 -18.87
N GLU A 24 -13.12 -6.28 -19.91
CA GLU A 24 -11.66 -6.10 -20.03
C GLU A 24 -11.25 -4.62 -20.01
N GLU A 25 -12.18 -3.73 -20.37
CA GLU A 25 -11.99 -2.29 -20.41
C GLU A 25 -11.79 -1.67 -19.03
N ASP A 26 -12.53 -2.14 -18.02
CA ASP A 26 -12.42 -1.62 -16.66
C ASP A 26 -11.13 -2.09 -15.99
N GLY A 27 -10.72 -3.34 -16.25
CA GLY A 27 -9.43 -3.86 -15.81
C GLY A 27 -8.22 -3.13 -16.44
N LYS A 28 -8.34 -2.63 -17.68
CA LYS A 28 -7.28 -1.81 -18.31
C LYS A 28 -7.13 -0.45 -17.64
N LYS A 29 -8.23 0.21 -17.26
CA LYS A 29 -8.22 1.52 -16.57
C LYS A 29 -7.56 1.41 -15.19
N ILE A 30 -7.90 0.38 -14.42
CA ILE A 30 -7.33 0.13 -13.09
C ILE A 30 -5.82 -0.11 -13.18
N ARG A 31 -5.38 -1.01 -14.07
CA ARG A 31 -3.94 -1.31 -14.26
C ARG A 31 -3.15 -0.07 -14.67
N LYS A 32 -3.68 0.74 -15.60
CA LYS A 32 -3.04 1.99 -16.02
C LYS A 32 -2.89 2.96 -14.85
N ARG A 33 -3.90 3.06 -13.99
CA ARG A 33 -3.86 3.93 -12.81
C ARG A 33 -2.83 3.48 -11.79
N VAL A 34 -2.72 2.18 -11.51
CA VAL A 34 -1.67 1.62 -10.63
C VAL A 34 -0.28 2.00 -11.15
N TRP A 35 -0.03 1.87 -12.45
CA TRP A 35 1.24 2.24 -13.06
C TRP A 35 1.55 3.74 -12.93
N ILE A 36 0.55 4.61 -13.09
CA ILE A 36 0.73 6.05 -12.91
C ILE A 36 1.13 6.36 -11.47
N ILE A 37 0.41 5.81 -10.49
CA ILE A 37 0.70 6.02 -9.06
C ILE A 37 2.09 5.50 -8.72
N PHE A 38 2.45 4.31 -9.22
CA PHE A 38 3.78 3.74 -9.03
C PHE A 38 4.87 4.69 -9.50
N TRP A 39 4.78 5.23 -10.73
CA TRP A 39 5.78 6.14 -11.25
C TRP A 39 5.83 7.49 -10.52
N VAL A 40 4.67 8.04 -10.12
CA VAL A 40 4.61 9.27 -9.33
C VAL A 40 5.28 9.07 -7.97
N LEU A 41 4.93 7.99 -7.27
CA LEU A 41 5.51 7.66 -5.97
C LEU A 41 7.00 7.34 -6.07
N LEU A 42 7.42 6.65 -7.13
CA LEU A 42 8.82 6.39 -7.41
C LEU A 42 9.58 7.69 -7.59
N ALA A 43 9.08 8.60 -8.43
CA ALA A 43 9.72 9.90 -8.68
C ALA A 43 9.87 10.72 -7.38
N ILE A 44 8.80 10.82 -6.59
CA ILE A 44 8.84 11.50 -5.27
C ILE A 44 9.90 10.85 -4.36
N THR A 45 9.92 9.51 -4.29
CA THR A 45 10.88 8.77 -3.46
C THR A 45 12.32 8.96 -3.94
N SER A 46 12.54 8.98 -5.26
CA SER A 46 13.86 9.23 -5.84
C SER A 46 14.36 10.62 -5.49
N VAL A 47 13.51 11.65 -5.61
CA VAL A 47 13.86 13.02 -5.19
C VAL A 47 14.21 13.08 -3.70
N GLU A 48 13.43 12.41 -2.85
CA GLU A 48 13.66 12.36 -1.41
C GLU A 48 15.02 11.71 -1.06
N VAL A 49 15.32 10.55 -1.66
CA VAL A 49 16.60 9.84 -1.44
C VAL A 49 17.78 10.68 -1.95
N LEU A 50 17.65 11.30 -3.13
CA LEU A 50 18.70 12.16 -3.68
C LEU A 50 18.93 13.39 -2.78
N LEU A 51 17.87 14.02 -2.28
CA LEU A 51 17.99 15.10 -1.30
C LEU A 51 18.70 14.62 -0.03
N GLY A 52 18.39 13.41 0.45
CA GLY A 52 19.05 12.79 1.60
C GLY A 52 20.52 12.42 1.38
N ILE A 53 20.98 12.29 0.13
CA ILE A 53 22.39 12.06 -0.20
C ILE A 53 23.12 13.39 -0.34
N TYR A 54 22.55 14.33 -1.09
CA TYR A 54 23.22 15.58 -1.47
C TYR A 54 23.01 16.76 -0.51
N TRP A 55 22.25 16.58 0.58
CA TRP A 55 21.91 17.69 1.49
C TRP A 55 23.12 18.45 2.07
N LYS A 56 24.25 17.76 2.30
CA LYS A 56 25.48 18.38 2.83
C LYS A 56 26.07 19.37 1.83
N ASP A 57 26.05 19.04 0.55
CA ASP A 57 26.60 19.88 -0.51
C ASP A 57 25.70 21.09 -0.80
N LEU A 58 24.41 20.99 -0.48
CA LEU A 58 23.41 22.06 -0.65
C LEU A 58 23.37 23.07 0.50
N GLY A 59 24.18 22.89 1.55
CA GLY A 59 24.20 23.78 2.72
C GLY A 59 22.87 23.80 3.51
N LEU A 60 22.04 22.77 3.37
CA LEU A 60 20.74 22.69 4.02
C LEU A 60 20.88 22.27 5.50
N SER A 61 20.06 22.85 6.36
CA SER A 61 20.07 22.52 7.78
C SER A 61 19.47 21.12 8.03
N TRP A 62 20.09 20.38 8.95
CA TRP A 62 19.65 19.02 9.31
C TRP A 62 18.18 18.97 9.77
N GLY A 63 17.70 20.03 10.43
CA GLY A 63 16.30 20.16 10.84
C GLY A 63 15.34 20.28 9.66
N PHE A 64 15.70 21.06 8.64
CA PHE A 64 14.88 21.23 7.44
C PHE A 64 14.71 19.90 6.70
N ILE A 65 15.79 19.15 6.53
CA ILE A 65 15.78 17.85 5.86
C ILE A 65 14.85 16.88 6.58
N LYS A 66 14.99 16.73 7.91
CA LYS A 66 14.09 15.87 8.70
C LYS A 66 12.62 16.22 8.51
N MET A 67 12.29 17.51 8.49
CA MET A 67 10.91 17.96 8.25
C MET A 67 10.43 17.64 6.84
N THR A 68 11.28 17.83 5.82
CA THR A 68 10.96 17.47 4.44
C THR A 68 10.67 15.97 4.30
N PHE A 69 11.49 15.10 4.89
CA PHE A 69 11.28 13.65 4.87
C PHE A 69 9.95 13.25 5.52
N ILE A 70 9.59 13.84 6.66
CA ILE A 70 8.31 13.57 7.34
C ILE A 70 7.13 13.99 6.46
N VAL A 71 7.17 15.21 5.89
CA VAL A 71 6.09 15.73 5.05
C VAL A 71 5.92 14.90 3.78
N LEU A 72 7.02 14.57 3.08
CA LEU A 72 6.97 13.75 1.87
C LEU A 72 6.46 12.33 2.16
N THR A 73 6.82 11.76 3.31
CA THR A 73 6.30 10.45 3.74
C THR A 73 4.78 10.48 3.96
N ILE A 74 4.25 11.53 4.59
CA ILE A 74 2.80 11.71 4.78
C ILE A 74 2.10 11.89 3.44
N LEU A 75 2.63 12.73 2.56
CA LEU A 75 2.07 12.95 1.22
C LEU A 75 2.01 11.66 0.41
N LYS A 76 3.08 10.86 0.44
CA LYS A 76 3.15 9.54 -0.19
C LYS A 76 2.09 8.58 0.36
N ALA A 77 1.94 8.52 1.68
CA ALA A 77 0.92 7.70 2.32
C ALA A 77 -0.50 8.14 1.94
N PHE A 78 -0.77 9.45 1.91
CA PHE A 78 -2.05 10.00 1.45
C PHE A 78 -2.35 9.64 -0.01
N TYR A 79 -1.35 9.72 -0.90
CA TYR A 79 -1.49 9.41 -2.33
C TYR A 79 -1.78 7.92 -2.57
N ILE A 80 -1.21 7.03 -1.74
CA ILE A 80 -1.55 5.61 -1.73
C ILE A 80 -3.00 5.43 -1.25
N VAL A 81 -3.34 5.93 -0.05
CA VAL A 81 -4.64 5.65 0.59
C VAL A 81 -5.82 6.20 -0.21
N SER A 82 -5.75 7.44 -0.69
CA SER A 82 -6.81 8.07 -1.48
C SER A 82 -7.18 7.22 -2.70
N GLU A 83 -6.18 6.70 -3.40
CA GLU A 83 -6.39 5.99 -4.65
C GLU A 83 -6.77 4.53 -4.46
N TYR A 84 -6.27 3.86 -3.40
CA TYR A 84 -6.70 2.51 -3.05
C TYR A 84 -8.07 2.45 -2.34
N MET A 85 -8.54 3.55 -1.74
CA MET A 85 -9.86 3.60 -1.12
C MET A 85 -10.97 3.95 -2.10
N HIS A 86 -10.72 4.82 -3.08
CA HIS A 86 -11.79 5.31 -3.95
C HIS A 86 -12.18 4.31 -5.06
N LEU A 87 -11.26 3.46 -5.52
CA LEU A 87 -11.46 2.58 -6.68
C LEU A 87 -11.99 1.19 -6.33
N LYS A 88 -12.66 1.05 -5.18
CA LYS A 88 -12.71 -0.25 -4.51
C LYS A 88 -14.03 -0.64 -3.87
N HIS A 89 -15.13 -0.36 -4.54
CA HIS A 89 -16.42 -0.91 -4.14
C HIS A 89 -16.58 -2.42 -4.44
N GLU A 90 -15.78 -3.03 -5.32
CA GLU A 90 -16.03 -4.43 -5.75
C GLU A 90 -15.12 -5.51 -5.13
N ALA A 91 -13.89 -5.21 -4.71
CA ALA A 91 -12.90 -6.26 -4.40
C ALA A 91 -12.28 -6.14 -3.00
N THR A 92 -13.09 -6.22 -1.93
CA THR A 92 -12.66 -6.10 -0.52
C THR A 92 -11.36 -6.87 -0.20
N PHE A 93 -11.24 -8.12 -0.66
CA PHE A 93 -10.05 -8.96 -0.47
C PHE A 93 -8.76 -8.34 -1.03
N LEU A 94 -8.78 -7.79 -2.25
CA LEU A 94 -7.58 -7.22 -2.89
C LEU A 94 -6.99 -6.01 -2.14
N LYS A 95 -7.77 -5.24 -1.35
CA LYS A 95 -7.13 -4.17 -0.53
C LYS A 95 -6.56 -4.75 0.73
N ASN A 96 -7.15 -5.78 1.31
CA ASN A 96 -6.53 -6.37 2.48
C ASN A 96 -5.15 -6.92 2.12
N VAL A 97 -4.97 -7.48 0.92
CA VAL A 97 -3.65 -7.91 0.42
C VAL A 97 -2.64 -6.75 0.32
N ILE A 98 -3.07 -5.52 0.02
CA ILE A 98 -2.18 -4.35 -0.14
C ILE A 98 -2.01 -3.58 1.19
N ILE A 99 -3.07 -3.43 1.96
CA ILE A 99 -3.09 -2.69 3.22
C ILE A 99 -2.43 -3.50 4.34
N ALA A 100 -2.64 -4.82 4.41
CA ALA A 100 -2.03 -5.65 5.44
C ALA A 100 -0.49 -5.55 5.47
N PRO A 101 0.26 -5.72 4.35
CA PRO A 101 1.71 -5.57 4.38
C PRO A 101 2.14 -4.13 4.73
N PHE A 102 1.39 -3.11 4.32
CA PHE A 102 1.69 -1.72 4.68
C PHE A 102 1.54 -1.45 6.18
N VAL A 103 0.47 -1.94 6.79
CA VAL A 103 0.21 -1.79 8.24
C VAL A 103 1.21 -2.59 9.05
N VAL A 104 1.48 -3.84 8.67
CA VAL A 104 2.49 -4.69 9.33
C VAL A 104 3.86 -4.04 9.26
N TYR A 105 4.24 -3.50 8.10
CA TYR A 105 5.51 -2.77 7.94
C TYR A 105 5.57 -1.52 8.83
N ALA A 106 4.50 -0.71 8.87
CA ALA A 106 4.45 0.46 9.73
C ALA A 106 4.58 0.12 11.22
N LEU A 107 3.89 -0.92 11.69
CA LEU A 107 4.01 -1.42 13.07
C LEU A 107 5.41 -1.98 13.36
N TYR A 108 6.03 -2.65 12.40
CA TYR A 108 7.39 -3.17 12.53
C TYR A 108 8.43 -2.03 12.63
N LEU A 109 8.28 -0.97 11.84
CA LEU A 109 9.13 0.23 11.96
C LEU A 109 8.91 0.95 13.28
N ALA A 110 7.66 1.07 13.73
CA ALA A 110 7.35 1.64 15.04
C ALA A 110 8.00 0.82 16.17
N TYR A 111 7.93 -0.52 16.08
CA TYR A 111 8.63 -1.40 17.02
C TYR A 111 10.13 -1.16 17.02
N HIS A 112 10.79 -1.13 15.85
CA HIS A 112 12.23 -0.86 15.75
C HIS A 112 12.64 0.50 16.32
N VAL A 113 11.89 1.56 16.01
CA VAL A 113 12.20 2.90 16.54
C VAL A 113 12.00 2.96 18.06
N LEU A 114 10.98 2.28 18.58
CA LEU A 114 10.71 2.25 20.03
C LEU A 114 11.70 1.37 20.79
N THR A 115 12.18 0.28 20.20
CA THR A 115 13.21 -0.55 20.84
C THR A 115 14.58 0.08 20.64
N GLU A 116 15.07 0.26 19.42
CA GLU A 116 16.41 0.77 19.17
C GLU A 116 16.59 2.25 19.54
N GLY A 117 15.56 3.09 19.36
CA GLY A 117 15.61 4.50 19.76
C GLY A 117 15.67 4.71 21.28
N VAL A 118 15.09 3.79 22.07
CA VAL A 118 15.17 3.83 23.54
C VAL A 118 16.45 3.15 24.04
N TYR A 119 16.88 2.06 23.41
CA TYR A 119 18.16 1.40 23.74
C TYR A 119 19.38 2.26 23.40
N SER A 120 19.34 3.05 22.31
CA SER A 120 20.44 3.95 21.94
C SER A 120 20.63 5.10 22.93
N ASP A 121 19.57 5.74 23.43
CA ASP A 121 19.66 6.77 24.48
C ASP A 121 20.19 6.20 25.82
N MET A 122 19.89 4.92 26.10
CA MET A 122 20.42 4.21 27.27
C MET A 122 21.89 3.80 27.11
N MET A 123 22.30 3.40 25.91
CA MET A 123 23.70 3.03 25.60
C MET A 123 24.62 4.27 25.53
N GLU A 124 24.13 5.41 25.03
CA GLU A 124 24.88 6.66 24.99
C GLU A 124 25.13 7.22 26.40
N LYS A 125 24.18 7.06 27.34
CA LYS A 125 24.34 7.38 28.77
C LYS A 125 25.23 6.41 29.57
N TRP A 126 25.58 5.26 29.02
CA TRP A 126 26.38 4.23 29.72
C TRP A 126 27.83 4.16 29.22
N LEU A 127 28.10 4.67 28.01
CA LEU A 127 29.42 4.67 27.37
C LEU A 127 30.16 6.02 27.42
N TYR A 128 29.55 7.04 28.04
CA TYR A 128 30.13 8.35 28.41
C TYR A 128 29.73 8.72 29.84
#